data_AF-A0A814YYG3-F1
#
_entry.id   AF-A0A814YYG3-F1
#
_cell.length_a   1.000
_cell.length_b   1.000
_cell.length_c   1.000
_cell.angle_alpha   90.00
_cell.angle_beta   90.00
_cell.angle_gamma   90.00
#
_symmetry.space_group_name_H-M   'P 1'
#
loop_
_entity.id
_entity.type
_entity.pdbx_description
1 polymer ?
#
loop_
_entity_poly.entity_id
_entity_poly.type
_entity_poly.pdbx_seq_one_letter_code
_entity_poly.pdbx_strand_id
1 'polypeptide(L)'
;MIFFSTQCTNVWDYTVLYCGGACYTYIQSLITFDWLFNYGFLILIIVISNTALFTRFIWRKASRQQPIQWRRHRRLIIQLIFISSLFLIFGVPSTLVAIIEVLWLPTFLLDIEYNYLTYISVYGNQLYPFVIIGSLPEIQKDLKKWIGRIRRFFLDQGQVHPFQTSVNQ
;
A
#
# COMPACT_ATOMS: atom_id res chain seq x y z
N MET A 1 -15.85 -0.84 6.88
CA MET A 1 -15.83 -2.31 6.97
C MET A 1 -17.11 -2.76 7.66
N ILE A 2 -18.08 -3.19 6.86
CA ILE A 2 -19.37 -3.71 7.32
C ILE A 2 -19.21 -5.23 7.43
N PHE A 3 -19.50 -5.81 8.59
CA PHE A 3 -19.39 -7.25 8.80
C PHE A 3 -20.75 -7.92 8.59
N PHE A 4 -20.87 -8.75 7.55
CA PHE A 4 -22.04 -9.59 7.33
C PHE A 4 -21.84 -10.95 8.02
N SER A 5 -22.58 -11.20 9.10
CA SER A 5 -22.66 -12.54 9.70
C SER A 5 -23.76 -13.33 8.99
N THR A 6 -23.39 -14.10 7.97
CA THR A 6 -24.31 -15.04 7.31
C THR A 6 -23.83 -16.46 7.59
N GLN A 7 -24.76 -17.36 7.94
CA GLN A 7 -24.44 -18.77 8.11
C GLN A 7 -24.19 -19.37 6.73
N CYS A 8 -22.99 -19.87 6.51
CA CYS A 8 -22.58 -20.42 5.22
C CYS A 8 -21.56 -21.55 5.42
N THR A 9 -21.54 -22.48 4.47
CA THR A 9 -20.55 -23.54 4.38
C THR A 9 -19.46 -23.09 3.42
N ASN A 10 -18.23 -22.90 3.92
CA ASN A 10 -17.09 -22.53 3.09
C ASN A 10 -16.79 -23.65 2.09
N VAL A 11 -16.87 -23.33 0.80
CA VAL A 11 -16.42 -24.20 -0.30
C VAL A 11 -14.97 -23.83 -0.58
N TRP A 12 -14.08 -24.82 -0.49
CA TRP A 12 -12.65 -24.65 -0.73
C TRP A 12 -12.32 -25.06 -2.15
N ASP A 13 -11.80 -24.13 -2.93
CA ASP A 13 -11.26 -24.41 -4.25
C ASP A 13 -9.73 -24.34 -4.19
N TYR A 14 -9.07 -25.46 -4.49
CA TYR A 14 -7.61 -25.59 -4.48
C TYR A 14 -6.98 -25.26 -5.84
N THR A 15 -7.77 -24.95 -6.86
CA THR A 15 -7.29 -24.63 -8.20
C THR A 15 -6.92 -23.15 -8.36
N VAL A 16 -7.40 -22.30 -7.45
CA VAL A 16 -7.13 -20.87 -7.40
C VAL A 16 -6.14 -20.54 -6.29
N LEU A 17 -5.32 -19.49 -6.50
CA LEU A 17 -4.31 -19.07 -5.54
C LEU A 17 -4.89 -18.62 -4.19
N TYR A 18 -6.18 -18.26 -4.17
CA TYR A 18 -6.94 -17.92 -2.97
C TYR A 18 -7.69 -19.14 -2.44
N CYS A 19 -7.25 -19.69 -1.30
CA CYS A 19 -7.98 -20.73 -0.57
C CYS A 19 -9.26 -20.14 0.05
N GLY A 20 -10.33 -20.04 -0.75
CA GLY A 20 -11.66 -19.64 -0.31
C GLY A 20 -11.88 -18.13 -0.21
N GLY A 21 -13.08 -17.69 -0.58
CA GLY A 21 -13.61 -16.34 -0.35
C GLY A 21 -14.53 -16.31 0.87
N ALA A 22 -14.70 -15.13 1.49
CA ALA A 22 -15.69 -14.97 2.54
C ALA A 22 -17.08 -15.22 1.96
N CYS A 23 -17.95 -16.00 2.60
CA CYS A 23 -19.17 -16.49 1.95
C CYS A 23 -20.10 -15.45 1.33
N TYR A 24 -20.07 -14.20 1.81
CA TYR A 24 -20.84 -13.12 1.20
C TYR A 24 -20.41 -12.83 -0.26
N THR A 25 -19.21 -13.25 -0.67
CA THR A 25 -18.71 -13.11 -2.05
C THR A 25 -19.46 -14.00 -3.04
N TYR A 26 -20.09 -15.10 -2.59
CA TYR A 26 -20.90 -15.96 -3.46
C TYR A 26 -22.31 -15.41 -3.70
N ILE A 27 -22.74 -14.41 -2.92
CA ILE A 27 -24.02 -13.74 -3.09
C ILE A 27 -23.79 -12.45 -3.87
N GLN A 28 -24.21 -12.43 -5.14
CA GLN A 28 -23.87 -11.36 -6.07
C GLN A 28 -24.34 -9.95 -5.63
N SER A 29 -25.45 -9.87 -4.88
CA SER A 29 -25.91 -8.61 -4.32
C SER A 29 -25.00 -8.07 -3.21
N LEU A 30 -24.47 -8.96 -2.36
CA LEU A 30 -23.60 -8.59 -1.24
C LEU A 30 -22.19 -8.20 -1.73
N ILE A 31 -21.64 -8.94 -2.69
CA ILE A 31 -20.33 -8.59 -3.27
C ILE A 31 -20.38 -7.23 -4.01
N THR A 32 -21.45 -6.96 -4.76
CA THR A 32 -21.62 -5.68 -5.45
C THR A 32 -21.76 -4.54 -4.44
N PHE A 33 -22.50 -4.76 -3.34
CA PHE A 33 -22.63 -3.77 -2.26
C PHE A 33 -21.28 -3.51 -1.56
N ASP A 34 -20.54 -4.57 -1.22
CA ASP A 34 -19.23 -4.47 -0.57
C ASP A 34 -18.24 -3.73 -1.45
N TRP A 35 -18.19 -4.07 -2.74
CA TRP A 35 -17.35 -3.40 -3.73
C TRP A 35 -17.73 -1.92 -3.88
N LEU A 36 -19.02 -1.60 -4.02
CA LEU A 36 -19.46 -0.22 -4.23
C LEU A 36 -19.17 0.66 -3.00
N PHE A 37 -19.48 0.16 -1.80
CA PHE A 37 -19.38 0.96 -0.57
C PHE A 37 -18.01 0.93 0.08
N ASN A 38 -17.29 -0.19 0.06
CA ASN A 38 -15.94 -0.22 0.65
C ASN A 38 -14.90 0.21 -0.37
N TYR A 39 -15.03 -0.17 -1.63
CA TYR A 39 -14.01 0.14 -2.63
C TYR A 39 -14.33 1.41 -3.42
N GLY A 40 -15.54 1.53 -3.96
CA GLY A 40 -15.98 2.71 -4.71
C GLY A 40 -15.96 4.01 -3.90
N PHE A 41 -16.48 3.99 -2.68
CA PHE A 41 -16.45 5.16 -1.78
C PHE A 41 -15.02 5.61 -1.44
N LEU A 42 -14.12 4.67 -1.17
CA LEU A 42 -12.71 4.94 -0.89
C LEU A 42 -12.02 5.58 -2.11
N ILE A 43 -12.28 5.08 -3.31
CA ILE A 43 -11.79 5.70 -4.55
C ILE A 43 -12.26 7.15 -4.65
N LEU A 44 -13.55 7.41 -4.44
CA LEU A 44 -14.10 8.77 -4.53
C LEU A 44 -13.43 9.71 -3.53
N ILE A 45 -13.23 9.27 -2.29
CA ILE A 45 -12.51 10.06 -1.28
C ILE A 45 -11.08 10.35 -1.74
N ILE A 46 -10.36 9.34 -2.27
CA ILE A 46 -8.98 9.50 -2.74
C ILE A 46 -8.94 10.50 -3.89
N VAL A 47 -9.82 10.38 -4.89
CA VAL A 47 -9.88 11.28 -6.04
C VAL A 47 -10.20 12.71 -5.62
N ILE A 48 -11.23 12.91 -4.79
CA ILE A 48 -11.62 14.24 -4.29
C ILE A 48 -10.48 14.84 -3.46
N SER A 49 -9.89 14.06 -2.57
CA SER A 49 -8.81 14.53 -1.69
C SER A 49 -7.57 14.93 -2.50
N ASN A 50 -7.18 14.13 -3.49
CA ASN A 50 -6.07 14.46 -4.38
C ASN A 50 -6.33 15.71 -5.22
N THR A 51 -7.53 15.81 -5.78
CA THR A 51 -7.94 16.97 -6.59
C THR A 51 -7.93 18.24 -5.73
N ALA A 52 -8.52 18.20 -4.54
CA ALA A 52 -8.52 19.31 -3.60
C ALA A 52 -7.09 19.70 -3.17
N LEU A 53 -6.21 18.72 -2.96
CA LEU A 53 -4.81 18.95 -2.60
C LEU A 53 -4.03 19.61 -3.73
N PHE A 54 -4.23 19.15 -4.96
CA PHE A 54 -3.61 19.69 -6.17
C PHE A 54 -4.05 21.14 -6.42
N THR A 55 -5.35 21.40 -6.33
CA THR A 55 -5.92 22.75 -6.46
C THR A 55 -5.39 23.68 -5.37
N ARG A 56 -5.39 23.23 -4.10
CA ARG A 56 -4.82 24.00 -2.98
C ARG A 56 -3.33 24.26 -3.16
N PHE A 57 -2.58 23.32 -3.73
CA PHE A 57 -1.15 23.48 -4.00
C PHE A 57 -0.91 24.57 -5.05
N ILE A 58 -1.65 24.53 -6.16
CA ILE A 58 -1.57 25.55 -7.22
C ILE A 58 -1.95 26.93 -6.66
N TRP A 59 -3.08 27.01 -5.95
CA TRP A 59 -3.54 28.26 -5.35
C TRP A 59 -2.55 28.83 -4.33
N ARG A 60 -1.99 28.00 -3.44
CA ARG A 60 -0.99 28.46 -2.47
C ARG A 60 0.32 28.89 -3.13
N LYS A 61 0.73 28.20 -4.19
CA LYS A 61 1.90 28.58 -5.00
C LYS A 61 1.69 29.92 -5.71
N ALA A 62 0.48 30.18 -6.20
CA ALA A 62 0.14 31.43 -6.86
C ALA A 62 -0.06 32.59 -5.86
N SER A 63 -0.62 32.33 -4.68
CA SER A 63 -1.05 33.37 -3.74
C SER A 63 0.00 33.79 -2.71
N ARG A 64 0.93 32.91 -2.29
CA ARG A 64 1.93 33.24 -1.26
C ARG A 64 3.34 32.84 -1.68
N GLN A 65 4.14 33.82 -2.09
CA GLN A 65 5.60 33.74 -2.27
C GLN A 65 6.36 33.56 -0.92
N GLN A 66 5.80 32.88 0.08
CA GLN A 66 6.41 32.80 1.41
C GLN A 66 7.14 31.46 1.66
N PRO A 67 8.42 31.49 2.11
CA PRO A 67 9.25 30.29 2.25
C PRO A 67 9.02 29.48 3.55
N ILE A 68 8.15 29.91 4.47
CA ILE A 68 8.28 29.52 5.89
C ILE A 68 7.71 28.13 6.28
N GLN A 69 6.93 27.44 5.43
CA GLN A 69 6.55 26.02 5.69
C GLN A 69 6.61 25.10 4.47
N TRP A 70 7.29 25.54 3.41
CA TRP A 70 7.34 24.83 2.12
C TRP A 70 7.86 23.39 2.22
N ARG A 71 8.89 23.16 3.05
CA ARG A 71 9.50 21.82 3.21
C ARG A 71 8.54 20.81 3.85
N ARG A 72 7.71 21.21 4.81
CA ARG A 72 6.75 20.31 5.47
C ARG A 72 5.56 20.00 4.56
N HIS A 73 5.03 21.02 3.88
CA HIS A 73 3.92 20.85 2.95
C HIS A 73 4.30 20.04 1.70
N ARG A 74 5.49 20.27 1.12
CA ARG A 74 5.98 19.46 -0.01
C ARG A 74 6.05 17.97 0.33
N ARG A 75 6.47 17.59 1.54
CA ARG A 75 6.60 16.19 1.93
C ARG A 75 5.24 15.48 2.03
N LEU A 76 4.26 16.13 2.65
CA LEU A 76 2.88 15.62 2.69
C LEU A 76 2.29 15.45 1.29
N ILE A 77 2.55 16.40 0.39
CA ILE A 77 2.11 16.33 -1.00
C ILE A 77 2.80 15.19 -1.74
N ILE A 78 4.12 15.05 -1.61
CA ILE A 78 4.87 13.94 -2.23
C ILE A 78 4.36 12.59 -1.71
N GLN A 79 4.10 12.46 -0.41
CA GLN A 79 3.53 11.26 0.17
C GLN A 79 2.14 10.96 -0.40
N LEU A 80 1.25 11.96 -0.49
CA LEU A 80 -0.08 11.77 -1.08
C LEU A 80 0.01 11.38 -2.55
N ILE A 81 0.88 12.05 -3.33
CA ILE A 81 1.11 11.72 -4.74
C ILE A 81 1.60 10.28 -4.85
N PHE A 82 2.57 9.86 -4.04
CA PHE A 82 3.12 8.51 -4.11
C PHE A 82 2.10 7.44 -3.73
N ILE A 83 1.32 7.66 -2.66
CA ILE A 83 0.21 6.77 -2.25
C ILE A 83 -0.82 6.68 -3.38
N SER A 84 -1.13 7.81 -4.02
CA SER A 84 -2.12 7.85 -5.10
C SER A 84 -1.62 7.21 -6.38
N SER A 85 -0.33 7.38 -6.71
CA SER A 85 0.30 6.70 -7.84
C SER A 85 0.34 5.19 -7.62
N LEU A 86 0.67 4.73 -6.41
CA LEU A 86 0.59 3.30 -6.08
C LEU A 86 -0.84 2.79 -6.21
N PHE A 87 -1.82 3.52 -5.65
CA PHE A 87 -3.22 3.16 -5.76
C PHE A 87 -3.68 3.06 -7.22
N LEU A 88 -3.23 3.98 -8.07
CA LEU A 88 -3.55 3.95 -9.49
C LEU A 88 -2.88 2.77 -10.20
N ILE A 89 -1.58 2.54 -9.99
CA ILE A 89 -0.83 1.45 -10.65
C ILE A 89 -1.39 0.08 -10.25
N PHE A 90 -1.68 -0.12 -8.97
CA PHE A 90 -2.09 -1.41 -8.43
C PHE A 90 -3.61 -1.62 -8.45
N GLY A 91 -4.41 -0.54 -8.44
CA GLY A 91 -5.88 -0.61 -8.39
C GLY A 91 -6.57 -0.45 -9.74
N VAL A 92 -6.07 0.44 -10.62
CA VAL A 92 -6.74 0.75 -11.90
C VAL A 92 -6.85 -0.47 -12.84
N PRO A 93 -5.84 -1.33 -12.96
CA PRO A 93 -5.96 -2.52 -13.82
C PRO A 93 -7.11 -3.43 -13.39
N SER A 94 -7.26 -3.69 -12.08
CA SER A 94 -8.35 -4.53 -11.55
C SER A 94 -9.71 -3.84 -11.72
N THR A 95 -9.82 -2.53 -11.46
CA THR A 95 -11.11 -1.84 -11.66
C THR A 95 -11.55 -1.77 -13.10
N LEU A 96 -10.61 -1.61 -14.03
CA LEU A 96 -10.93 -1.59 -15.45
C LEU A 96 -11.48 -2.93 -15.91
N VAL A 97 -10.88 -4.05 -15.49
CA VAL A 97 -11.38 -5.38 -15.82
C VAL A 97 -12.78 -5.58 -15.23
N ALA A 98 -12.98 -5.29 -13.94
CA ALA A 98 -14.29 -5.39 -13.30
C ALA A 98 -15.39 -4.56 -13.99
N ILE A 99 -15.06 -3.34 -14.46
CA ILE A 99 -16.02 -2.50 -15.22
C ILE A 99 -16.37 -3.13 -16.57
N ILE A 100 -15.38 -3.68 -17.28
CA ILE A 100 -15.59 -4.37 -18.56
C ILE A 100 -16.43 -5.63 -18.36
N GLU A 101 -16.20 -6.37 -17.28
CA GLU A 101 -16.99 -7.55 -16.94
C GLU A 101 -18.46 -7.23 -16.72
N VAL A 102 -18.74 -6.14 -16.01
CA VAL A 102 -20.13 -5.71 -15.72
C VAL A 102 -20.84 -5.16 -16.96
N LEU A 103 -20.13 -4.42 -17.82
CA LEU A 103 -20.77 -3.69 -18.93
C LEU A 103 -20.80 -4.47 -20.24
N TRP A 104 -19.82 -5.32 -20.51
CA TRP A 104 -19.59 -5.90 -21.84
C TRP A 104 -19.61 -7.43 -21.82
N LEU A 105 -18.64 -8.06 -21.15
CA LEU A 105 -18.48 -9.51 -21.16
C LEU A 105 -18.15 -10.03 -19.76
N PRO A 106 -19.08 -10.74 -19.08
CA PRO A 106 -18.91 -11.20 -17.70
C PRO A 106 -17.84 -12.28 -17.52
N THR A 107 -17.22 -12.76 -18.59
CA THR A 107 -16.13 -13.75 -18.55
C THR A 107 -14.80 -13.18 -19.03
N PHE A 108 -14.71 -11.87 -19.24
CA PHE A 108 -13.52 -11.25 -19.80
C PHE A 108 -12.39 -11.18 -18.76
N LEU A 109 -11.31 -11.94 -18.98
CA LEU A 109 -10.10 -11.95 -18.14
C LEU A 109 -10.28 -12.46 -16.71
N LEU A 110 -11.39 -13.14 -16.36
CA LEU A 110 -11.60 -13.72 -15.02
C LEU A 110 -10.37 -14.45 -14.46
N ASP A 111 -9.78 -15.37 -15.22
CA ASP A 111 -8.61 -16.13 -14.77
C ASP A 111 -7.40 -15.23 -14.47
N ILE A 112 -7.23 -14.17 -15.24
CA ILE A 112 -6.13 -13.21 -15.05
C ILE A 112 -6.42 -12.27 -13.89
N GLU A 113 -7.67 -11.86 -13.72
CA GLU A 113 -8.10 -11.01 -12.61
C GLU A 113 -7.93 -11.69 -11.26
N TYR A 114 -8.43 -12.92 -11.14
CA TYR A 114 -8.37 -13.69 -9.89
C TYR A 114 -6.96 -14.14 -9.53
N ASN A 115 -6.15 -14.59 -10.52
CA ASN A 115 -4.82 -15.12 -10.22
C ASN A 115 -3.72 -14.06 -10.16
N TYR A 116 -3.83 -12.96 -10.92
CA TYR A 116 -2.75 -11.98 -11.04
C TYR A 116 -3.14 -10.58 -10.56
N LEU A 117 -4.23 -10.01 -11.05
CA LEU A 117 -4.54 -8.60 -10.76
C LEU A 117 -4.91 -8.39 -9.30
N THR A 118 -5.79 -9.23 -8.76
CA THR A 118 -6.17 -9.20 -7.34
C THR A 118 -4.95 -9.39 -6.44
N TYR A 119 -4.09 -10.33 -6.80
CA TYR A 119 -2.86 -10.61 -6.06
C TYR A 119 -1.92 -9.40 -6.04
N ILE A 120 -1.66 -8.82 -7.21
CA ILE A 120 -0.85 -7.60 -7.38
C ILE A 120 -1.43 -6.43 -6.57
N SER A 121 -2.75 -6.25 -6.54
CA SER A 121 -3.40 -5.22 -5.72
C SER A 121 -3.16 -5.42 -4.21
N VAL A 122 -3.15 -6.67 -3.73
CA VAL A 122 -2.83 -6.98 -2.33
C VAL A 122 -1.38 -6.66 -1.98
N TYR A 123 -0.43 -6.89 -2.90
CA TYR A 123 0.95 -6.42 -2.71
C TYR A 123 1.04 -4.91 -2.62
N GLY A 124 0.25 -4.18 -3.41
CA GLY A 124 0.13 -2.73 -3.28
C GLY A 124 -0.23 -2.29 -1.86
N ASN A 125 -1.16 -3.00 -1.21
CA ASN A 125 -1.55 -2.72 0.17
C ASN A 125 -0.40 -2.89 1.19
N GLN A 126 0.46 -3.89 0.96
CA GLN A 126 1.63 -4.13 1.81
C GLN A 126 2.70 -3.05 1.66
N LEU A 127 2.78 -2.38 0.50
CA LEU A 127 3.76 -1.32 0.23
C LEU A 127 3.40 0.02 0.89
N TYR A 128 2.13 0.30 1.16
CA TYR A 128 1.70 1.55 1.81
C TYR A 128 2.40 1.87 3.14
N PRO A 129 2.50 0.96 4.13
CA PRO A 129 3.19 1.26 5.37
C PRO A 129 4.67 1.61 5.14
N PHE A 130 5.35 0.97 4.18
CA PHE A 130 6.73 1.30 3.86
C PHE A 130 6.87 2.69 3.27
N VAL A 131 5.93 3.11 2.42
CA VAL A 131 5.90 4.47 1.88
C VAL A 131 5.63 5.51 2.96
N ILE A 132 4.70 5.23 3.87
CA ILE A 132 4.35 6.13 4.98
C ILE A 132 5.53 6.26 5.95
N ILE A 133 6.13 5.14 6.36
CA ILE A 133 7.31 5.15 7.22
C ILE A 133 8.48 5.86 6.52
N GLY A 134 8.65 5.59 5.22
CA GLY A 134 9.65 6.23 4.37
C GLY A 134 9.42 7.73 4.21
N SER A 135 8.21 8.26 4.33
CA SER A 135 7.96 9.70 4.20
C SER A 135 8.06 10.47 5.53
N LEU A 136 8.04 9.77 6.68
CA LEU A 136 8.18 10.40 8.01
C LEU A 136 9.64 10.73 8.32
N PRO A 137 10.01 12.02 8.40
CA PRO A 137 11.41 12.43 8.56
C PRO A 137 11.98 12.15 9.95
N GLU A 138 11.13 12.05 10.97
CA GLU A 138 11.52 11.67 12.33
C GLU A 138 12.00 10.22 12.34
N ILE A 139 11.20 9.32 11.76
CA ILE A 139 11.54 7.90 11.66
C ILE A 139 12.76 7.70 10.77
N GLN A 140 12.89 8.40 9.64
CA GLN A 140 14.10 8.32 8.81
C GLN A 140 15.37 8.70 9.57
N LYS A 141 15.31 9.75 10.41
CA LYS A 141 16.46 10.17 11.22
C LYS A 141 16.82 9.11 12.26
N ASP A 142 15.81 8.55 12.92
CA ASP A 142 16.03 7.54 13.95
C ASP A 142 16.48 6.20 13.37
N LEU A 143 15.95 5.81 12.21
CA LEU A 143 16.39 4.65 11.45
C LEU A 143 17.85 4.79 11.02
N LYS A 144 18.23 5.96 10.48
CA LYS A 144 19.63 6.21 10.08
C LYS A 144 20.58 6.18 11.29
N LYS A 145 20.15 6.70 12.44
CA LYS A 145 20.91 6.59 13.69
C LYS A 145 21.03 5.13 14.14
N TRP A 146 19.96 4.36 14.08
CA TRP A 146 19.94 2.95 14.49
C TRP A 146 20.83 2.09 13.59
N ILE A 147 20.73 2.24 12.27
CA ILE A 147 21.63 1.59 11.29
C ILE A 147 23.09 1.98 11.56
N GLY A 148 23.36 3.25 11.87
CA GLY A 148 24.71 3.70 12.24
C GLY A 148 25.23 3.10 13.56
N ARG A 149 24.35 2.72 14.50
CA ARG A 149 24.76 1.98 15.70
C ARG A 149 25.04 0.52 15.39
N ILE A 150 24.20 -0.13 14.59
CA ILE A 150 24.40 -1.53 14.16
C ILE A 150 25.68 -1.69 13.37
N ARG A 151 25.95 -0.78 12.43
CA ARG A 151 27.20 -0.81 11.64
C ARG A 151 28.43 -0.72 12.53
N ARG A 152 28.39 0.11 13.59
CA ARG A 152 29.48 0.20 14.57
C ARG A 152 29.62 -1.05 15.41
N PHE A 153 28.51 -1.64 15.86
CA PHE A 153 28.50 -2.89 16.60
C PHE A 153 29.11 -4.06 15.81
N PHE A 154 28.75 -4.19 14.52
CA PHE A 154 29.34 -5.20 13.63
C PHE A 154 30.81 -4.92 13.28
N LEU A 155 31.24 -3.66 13.25
CA LEU A 155 32.65 -3.31 13.03
C LEU A 155 33.52 -3.60 14.26
N ASP A 156 33.01 -3.36 15.48
CA ASP A 156 33.74 -3.69 16.72
C ASP A 156 33.87 -5.22 16.92
N GLN A 157 32.87 -6.01 16.53
CA GLN A 157 32.99 -7.48 16.56
C GLN A 157 33.98 -8.06 15.53
N GLY A 158 34.48 -7.26 14.60
CA GLY A 158 35.54 -7.65 13.66
C GLY A 158 36.96 -7.55 14.22
N GLN A 159 37.16 -6.94 15.40
CA GLN A 159 38.47 -6.95 16.06
C GLN A 159 38.61 -8.21 16.94
N VAL A 160 39.03 -9.31 16.30
CA VAL A 160 39.49 -10.51 17.00
C VAL A 160 40.72 -10.15 17.83
N HIS A 161 40.60 -10.22 19.16
CA HIS A 161 41.75 -10.11 20.06
C HIS A 161 42.82 -11.15 19.67
N PRO A 162 44.08 -10.75 19.44
CA PRO A 162 45.13 -11.72 19.16
C PRO A 162 45.31 -12.62 20.39
N PHE A 163 45.12 -13.92 20.17
CA PHE A 163 45.37 -14.99 21.14
C PHE A 163 46.86 -14.96 21.50
N GLN A 164 47.19 -14.46 22.69
CA GLN A 164 48.56 -14.53 23.22
C GLN A 164 48.85 -15.96 23.66
N THR A 165 49.55 -16.73 22.83
CA THR A 165 50.17 -17.99 23.26
C THR A 165 51.32 -17.67 24.20
N SER A 166 51.10 -17.84 25.51
CA SER A 166 52.16 -17.87 26.51
C SER A 166 52.96 -19.17 26.35
N VAL A 167 54.07 -19.11 25.64
CA VAL A 167 55.13 -20.13 25.70
C VAL A 167 55.95 -19.81 26.95
N ASN A 168 55.74 -20.58 28.02
CA ASN A 168 56.64 -20.58 29.17
C ASN A 168 57.51 -21.83 29.12
N GLN A 169 58.81 -21.55 29.21
CA GLN A 169 59.97 -22.43 29.29
C GLN A 169 59.98 -23.24 30.58
#